data_AF-A0A553EGQ1-F1
#
_entry.id   AF-A0A553EGQ1-F1
#
_cell.length_a   1.000
_cell.length_b   1.000
_cell.length_c   1.000
_cell.angle_alpha   90.00
_cell.angle_beta   90.00
_cell.angle_gamma   90.00
#
_symmetry.space_group_name_H-M   'P 1'
#
loop_
_entity.id
_entity.type
_entity.pdbx_description
1 polymer ?
#
loop_
_entity_poly.entity_id
_entity_poly.type
_entity_poly.pdbx_seq_one_letter_code
_entity_poly.pdbx_strand_id
1 'polypeptide(L)'
;MSITNTVPALCSGSSTSITLNSAVTGSLMRLTGVSSTAGVTGFSSVGLTFVDGDVISDVLANSTSSPVTLTYSFEVSDGSGCDDGVAPFTTAVTVNPNPV
;
A
#
# COMPACT_ATOMS: atom_id res chain seq x y z
N MET A 1 2.51 -7.63 -12.36
CA MET A 1 2.55 -7.56 -10.89
C MET A 1 1.20 -8.01 -10.33
N SER A 2 1.19 -8.59 -9.14
CA SER A 2 -0.03 -8.88 -8.38
C SER A 2 0.13 -8.44 -6.93
N ILE A 3 -0.92 -7.87 -6.37
CA ILE A 3 -0.96 -7.43 -4.97
C ILE A 3 -1.85 -8.40 -4.18
N THR A 4 -1.33 -8.92 -3.07
CA THR A 4 -2.09 -9.76 -2.14
C THR A 4 -2.24 -9.00 -0.84
N ASN A 5 -3.42 -8.45 -0.59
CA ASN A 5 -3.76 -7.84 0.69
C ASN A 5 -4.54 -8.86 1.54
N THR A 6 -3.91 -9.40 2.58
CA THR A 6 -4.55 -10.39 3.47
C THR A 6 -5.38 -9.73 4.57
N VAL A 7 -5.23 -8.42 4.77
CA VAL A 7 -5.94 -7.63 5.79
C VAL A 7 -6.59 -6.40 5.13
N PRO A 8 -7.66 -6.59 4.33
CA PRO A 8 -8.33 -5.49 3.63
C PRO A 8 -9.08 -4.53 4.55
N ALA A 9 -9.41 -4.98 5.77
CA ALA A 9 -9.94 -4.14 6.82
C ALA A 9 -9.25 -4.48 8.15
N LEU A 10 -8.84 -3.45 8.89
CA LEU A 10 -8.14 -3.58 10.17
C LEU A 10 -8.62 -2.54 11.17
N CYS A 11 -8.35 -2.78 12.45
CA CYS A 11 -8.60 -1.81 13.50
C CYS A 11 -7.42 -0.84 13.61
N SER A 12 -7.69 0.42 13.94
CA SER A 12 -6.67 1.42 14.25
C SER A 12 -5.64 0.88 15.26
N GLY A 13 -4.36 1.02 14.91
CA GLY A 13 -3.20 0.46 15.62
C GLY A 13 -2.75 -0.92 15.13
N SER A 14 -3.43 -1.53 14.15
CA SER A 14 -3.04 -2.82 13.57
C SER A 14 -2.15 -2.65 12.34
N SER A 15 -1.31 -3.66 12.06
CA SER A 15 -0.45 -3.69 10.88
C SER A 15 -1.19 -4.19 9.64
N THR A 16 -0.91 -3.60 8.47
CA THR A 16 -1.28 -4.16 7.18
C THR A 16 -0.44 -5.40 6.86
N SER A 17 -0.91 -6.16 5.87
CA SER A 17 -0.13 -7.25 5.28
C SER A 17 -0.43 -7.29 3.78
N ILE A 18 0.24 -6.39 3.07
CA ILE A 18 0.15 -6.24 1.62
C ILE A 18 1.42 -6.82 1.02
N THR A 19 1.32 -7.98 0.39
CA THR A 19 2.44 -8.62 -0.33
C THR A 19 2.44 -8.17 -1.79
N LEU A 20 3.60 -7.72 -2.25
CA LEU A 20 3.81 -7.30 -3.64
C LEU A 20 4.55 -8.42 -4.38
N ASN A 21 3.99 -8.85 -5.51
CA ASN A 21 4.58 -9.91 -6.34
C ASN A 21 4.77 -9.42 -7.78
N SER A 22 5.89 -9.78 -8.39
CA SER A 22 6.20 -9.48 -9.79
C SER A 22 6.72 -10.72 -10.50
N ALA A 23 6.12 -11.05 -11.64
CA ALA A 23 6.60 -12.14 -12.50
C ALA A 23 7.88 -11.77 -13.29
N VAL A 24 8.27 -10.49 -13.27
CA VAL A 24 9.43 -9.98 -13.99
C VAL A 24 10.62 -9.92 -13.02
N THR A 25 11.64 -10.73 -13.29
CA THR A 25 12.86 -10.78 -12.48
C THR A 25 13.61 -9.45 -12.56
N GLY A 26 13.94 -8.89 -11.39
CA GLY A 26 14.68 -7.62 -11.30
C GLY A 26 13.81 -6.36 -11.38
N SER A 27 12.48 -6.49 -11.50
CA SER A 27 11.59 -5.35 -11.40
C SER A 27 11.55 -4.76 -9.99
N LEU A 28 11.38 -3.44 -9.93
CA LEU A 28 11.14 -2.67 -8.72
C LEU A 28 9.70 -2.18 -8.72
N MET A 29 8.99 -2.42 -7.62
CA MET A 29 7.64 -1.89 -7.38
C MET A 29 7.76 -0.64 -6.53
N ARG A 30 7.44 0.52 -7.08
CA ARG A 30 7.50 1.79 -6.34
C ARG A 30 6.13 2.21 -5.87
N LEU A 31 6.01 2.58 -4.59
CA LEU A 31 4.81 3.21 -4.05
C LEU A 31 4.73 4.65 -4.59
N THR A 32 3.78 4.93 -5.47
CA THR A 32 3.62 6.23 -6.13
C THR A 32 2.67 7.16 -5.40
N GLY A 33 1.78 6.61 -4.57
CA GLY A 33 0.82 7.41 -3.84
C GLY A 33 0.04 6.60 -2.81
N VAL A 34 -0.39 7.29 -1.76
CA VAL A 34 -1.42 6.82 -0.84
C VAL A 34 -2.49 7.89 -0.77
N SER A 35 -3.71 7.57 -1.22
CA SER A 35 -4.84 8.50 -1.22
C SER A 35 -5.80 8.19 -0.06
N SER A 36 -6.67 9.16 0.25
CA SER A 36 -7.65 9.07 1.35
C SER A 36 -7.02 8.88 2.74
N THR A 37 -5.87 9.53 2.98
CA THR A 37 -5.09 9.48 4.24
C THR A 37 -5.61 10.44 5.32
N ALA A 38 -6.73 11.14 5.09
CA ALA A 38 -7.24 12.13 6.03
C ALA A 38 -7.58 11.49 7.39
N GLY A 39 -6.84 11.88 8.43
CA GLY A 39 -7.01 11.34 9.79
C GLY A 39 -6.47 9.92 9.98
N VAL A 40 -5.69 9.39 9.04
CA VAL A 40 -4.95 8.13 9.20
C VAL A 40 -3.45 8.37 9.09
N THR A 41 -2.67 7.78 9.97
CA THR A 41 -1.18 7.86 9.96
C THR A 41 -0.54 6.48 9.97
N GLY A 42 0.77 6.42 9.77
CA GLY A 42 1.57 5.18 9.86
C GLY A 42 1.63 4.35 8.57
N PHE A 43 1.17 4.90 7.45
CA PHE A 43 1.34 4.34 6.11
C PHE A 43 2.76 4.61 5.57
N SER A 44 3.21 3.74 4.66
CA SER A 44 4.50 3.80 3.98
C SER A 44 4.68 5.10 3.20
N SER A 45 5.89 5.66 3.22
CA SER A 45 6.20 6.90 2.50
C SER A 45 6.21 6.69 0.99
N VAL A 46 5.56 7.60 0.26
CA VAL A 46 5.61 7.64 -1.21
C VAL A 46 7.07 7.73 -1.69
N GLY A 47 7.40 6.94 -2.71
CA GLY A 47 8.74 6.81 -3.27
C GLY A 47 9.51 5.57 -2.79
N LEU A 48 9.00 4.85 -1.78
CA LEU A 48 9.59 3.56 -1.38
C LEU A 48 9.51 2.55 -2.52
N THR A 49 10.57 1.76 -2.65
CA THR A 49 10.70 0.71 -3.67
C THR A 49 10.74 -0.65 -2.98
N PHE A 50 10.12 -1.62 -3.62
CA PHE A 50 9.95 -2.99 -3.15
C PHE A 50 10.37 -3.94 -4.26
N VAL A 51 10.75 -5.15 -3.89
CA VAL A 51 11.07 -6.26 -4.81
C VAL A 51 10.03 -7.37 -4.70
N ASP A 52 10.13 -8.37 -5.58
CA ASP A 52 9.27 -9.56 -5.53
C ASP A 52 9.32 -10.25 -4.16
N GLY A 53 8.13 -10.45 -3.58
CA GLY A 53 7.95 -11.09 -2.28
C GLY A 53 7.97 -10.13 -1.09
N ASP A 54 8.23 -8.84 -1.29
CA ASP A 54 8.20 -7.87 -0.20
C ASP A 54 6.79 -7.68 0.37
N VAL A 55 6.74 -7.46 1.68
CA VAL A 55 5.51 -7.25 2.43
C VAL A 55 5.53 -5.86 3.06
N ILE A 56 4.48 -5.09 2.79
CA ILE A 56 4.20 -3.84 3.47
C ILE A 56 3.42 -4.14 4.75
N SER A 57 4.02 -3.76 5.88
CA SER A 57 3.47 -3.93 7.23
C SER A 57 3.33 -2.59 7.94
N ASP A 58 2.52 -1.72 7.36
CA ASP A 58 2.22 -0.39 7.87
C ASP A 58 1.30 -0.47 9.09
N VAL A 59 1.66 0.19 10.19
CA VAL A 59 0.83 0.25 11.40
C VAL A 59 -0.08 1.46 11.32
N LEU A 60 -1.32 1.24 10.88
CA LEU A 60 -2.24 2.33 10.55
C LEU A 60 -3.05 2.76 11.76
N ALA A 61 -3.01 4.04 12.11
CA ALA A 61 -3.81 4.62 13.19
C ALA A 61 -4.87 5.56 12.61
N ASN A 62 -6.15 5.29 12.85
CA ASN A 62 -7.27 6.14 12.44
C ASN A 62 -7.76 6.96 13.63
N SER A 63 -7.55 8.27 13.56
CA SER A 63 -7.96 9.24 14.59
C SER A 63 -9.36 9.83 14.35
N THR A 64 -10.06 9.40 13.30
CA THR A 64 -11.43 9.83 13.02
C THR A 64 -12.44 8.96 13.77
N SER A 65 -13.71 9.37 13.81
CA SER A 65 -14.79 8.58 14.40
C SER A 65 -15.46 7.61 13.41
N SER A 66 -14.94 7.51 12.19
CA SER A 66 -15.54 6.74 11.10
C SER A 66 -14.49 5.86 10.41
N PRO A 67 -14.87 4.75 9.76
CA PRO A 67 -13.94 3.98 8.94
C PRO A 67 -13.35 4.82 7.82
N VAL A 68 -12.04 4.71 7.60
CA VAL A 68 -11.31 5.40 6.52
C VAL A 68 -10.68 4.36 5.60
N THR A 69 -10.92 4.46 4.30
CA THR A 69 -10.34 3.56 3.30
C THR A 69 -9.22 4.26 2.55
N LEU A 70 -7.99 3.83 2.81
CA LEU A 70 -6.79 4.26 2.10
C LEU A 70 -6.64 3.48 0.81
N THR A 71 -6.15 4.12 -0.24
CA THR A 71 -5.78 3.43 -1.48
C THR A 71 -4.29 3.64 -1.75
N TYR A 72 -3.54 2.55 -1.77
CA TYR A 72 -2.14 2.53 -2.13
C TYR A 72 -2.02 2.31 -3.63
N SER A 73 -1.16 3.08 -4.29
CA SER A 73 -0.88 3.01 -5.72
C SER A 73 0.58 2.66 -5.95
N PHE A 74 0.82 1.65 -6.77
CA PHE A 74 2.14 1.15 -7.10
C PHE A 74 2.37 1.17 -8.59
N GLU A 75 3.59 1.49 -9.00
CA GLU A 75 4.06 1.30 -10.36
C GLU A 75 5.17 0.25 -10.39
N VAL A 76 5.35 -0.39 -11.54
CA VAL A 76 6.46 -1.31 -11.77
C VAL A 76 7.44 -0.62 -12.70
N SER A 77 8.72 -0.61 -12.31
CA SER A 77 9.82 -0.23 -13.20
C SER A 77 10.74 -1.43 -13.36
N ASP A 78 11.29 -1.61 -14.55
CA ASP A 78 12.37 -2.56 -14.85
C ASP A 78 13.76 -2.06 -14.35
N GLY A 79 13.79 -0.96 -13.60
CA GLY A 79 15.02 -0.33 -13.12
C GLY A 79 15.71 0.55 -14.16
N SER A 80 15.20 0.63 -15.39
CA SER A 80 15.69 1.56 -16.42
C SER A 80 15.23 3.01 -16.18
N GLY A 81 14.25 3.20 -15.29
CA GLY A 81 13.63 4.50 -15.03
C GLY A 81 12.64 4.93 -16.12
N CYS A 82 12.44 4.12 -17.16
CA CYS A 82 11.35 4.31 -18.11
C CYS A 82 10.02 3.86 -17.49
N ASP A 83 8.99 4.67 -17.72
CA ASP A 83 7.60 4.28 -17.46
C ASP A 83 7.23 3.20 -18.48
N ASP A 84 6.90 1.99 -18.02
CA ASP A 84 6.53 0.87 -18.88
C ASP A 84 5.11 1.02 -19.46
N GLY A 85 4.42 2.15 -19.20
CA GLY A 85 3.06 2.42 -19.65
C GLY A 85 2.00 1.53 -18.98
N VAL A 86 2.39 0.75 -17.98
CA VAL A 86 1.51 -0.15 -17.24
C VAL A 86 0.70 0.68 -16.23
N ALA A 87 -0.62 0.52 -16.26
CA ALA A 87 -1.49 1.17 -15.29
C ALA A 87 -1.06 0.85 -13.85
N PRO A 88 -1.10 1.83 -12.92
CA PRO A 88 -0.67 1.60 -11.56
C PRO A 88 -1.54 0.53 -10.88
N PHE A 89 -0.89 -0.38 -10.18
CA PHE A 89 -1.54 -1.40 -9.38
C PHE A 89 -2.00 -0.76 -8.08
N THR A 90 -3.28 -0.90 -7.75
CA THR A 90 -3.84 -0.30 -6.53
C THR A 90 -4.35 -1.36 -5.57
N THR A 91 -4.27 -1.06 -4.27
CA THR A 91 -4.93 -1.85 -3.22
C THR A 91 -5.52 -0.93 -2.17
N ALA A 92 -6.68 -1.32 -1.65
CA ALA A 92 -7.39 -0.55 -0.65
C ALA A 92 -7.27 -1.22 0.72
N VAL A 93 -7.13 -0.41 1.77
CA VAL A 93 -7.15 -0.83 3.17
C VAL A 93 -8.12 0.06 3.93
N THR A 94 -9.11 -0.56 4.56
CA THR A 94 -10.04 0.13 5.45
C THR A 94 -9.55 0.05 6.90
N VAL A 95 -9.38 1.21 7.53
CA VAL A 95 -8.97 1.32 8.93
C VAL A 95 -10.18 1.76 9.74
N ASN A 96 -10.68 0.85 10.58
CA ASN A 96 -11.77 1.13 11.50
C ASN A 96 -11.24 1.91 12.72
N PRO A 97 -12.00 2.90 13.21
CA PRO A 97 -11.62 3.66 14.39
C PRO A 97 -11.68 2.79 15.64
N ASN A 98 -10.95 3.20 16.68
CA ASN A 98 -11.12 2.59 18.01
C ASN A 98 -12.50 2.99 18.57
N PRO A 99 -13.16 2.12 19.35
CA PRO A 99 -14.35 2.50 20.10
C PRO A 99 -14.07 3.75 20.94
N VAL A 100 -14.98 4.72 20.89
CA VAL A 100 -14.97 5.93 21.73
C VAL A 100 -15.70 5.72 23.04
#